data_AF-A0A2H3DX70-F1
#
_entry.id   AF-A0A2H3DX70-F1
#
_cell.length_a   1.000
_cell.length_b   1.000
_cell.length_c   1.000
_cell.angle_alpha   90.00
_cell.angle_beta   90.00
_cell.angle_gamma   90.00
#
_symmetry.space_group_name_H-M   'P 1'
#
loop_
_entity.id
_entity.type
_entity.pdbx_description
1 polymer ?
#
loop_
_entity_poly.entity_id
_entity_poly.type
_entity_poly.pdbx_seq_one_letter_code
_entity_poly.pdbx_strand_id
1 'polypeptide(L)'
;MSYFAGILYHNGFSCVKNSRETSKVAKLQFLGDHYRTGYPTHNEPQLESKSQTVSEPSPLTLFPLPETEHLSLEALRELVSSTEGFLARDYSLNLGWNNIRYIIEAALLQAKLLRRTLILPSFIYARGCEYDVKACGDYFTMVNRGDALGSDEWRELPIEEQMGWVLPINLMINITHLREGHPVITVSDYLRLHSINPTAEASNGQWQRDRYHASDVKNIFTGKTPELYVIQNEWYDQEIVRVDKIPEEIKARKREDEAYRVHATFKGDLPENVALDWDRTQEILNIWDDRELEKVMVENGWEVLHTFKPVKGIELSKAVTEPMKQFAPRSAIRGFRDDFSGRKEEVLLLSGPLHHHRKPGGMRFTTRPALNEYLHVVLHDIRHIDAVLSLADLMVQRLYDLVGGRLWMAAHMRRGDFIRYNFVMENTPERHIDRVKQHLTNGRRLIESLHERQEALETYDMPDTLGPDYGIYTRGPPLAGDWFYVATDERNATVLQLFRSQGAVFMDDLLTIADRRNLDSEISLALMITDFRGLVEQIVLSRAAYFYGHMMSSVVGGVMNLRGKRGVDPRTTDVD
;
A
#
# COMPACT_ATOMS: atom_id res chain seq x y z
N MET A 1 0.37 7.66 -20.32
CA MET A 1 1.29 6.64 -19.75
C MET A 1 1.93 5.81 -20.86
N SER A 2 2.91 6.36 -21.58
CA SER A 2 3.78 5.57 -22.48
C SER A 2 4.91 4.84 -21.73
N TYR A 3 4.78 4.69 -20.40
CA TYR A 3 5.79 4.14 -19.49
C TYR A 3 5.53 2.68 -19.06
N PHE A 4 4.42 2.06 -19.46
CA PHE A 4 4.02 0.73 -18.97
C PHE A 4 4.40 -0.45 -19.89
N ALA A 5 5.03 -0.22 -21.06
CA ALA A 5 5.34 -1.29 -22.02
C ALA A 5 6.81 -1.75 -22.03
N GLY A 6 7.70 -1.12 -21.25
CA GLY A 6 9.09 -1.53 -21.13
C GLY A 6 9.39 -1.98 -19.72
N ILE A 7 10.07 -3.13 -19.58
CA ILE A 7 10.63 -3.67 -18.33
C ILE A 7 9.67 -4.60 -17.54
N LEU A 8 9.36 -5.75 -18.13
CA LEU A 8 9.06 -7.00 -17.42
C LEU A 8 10.10 -8.10 -17.66
N TYR A 9 11.25 -7.76 -18.25
CA TYR A 9 12.36 -8.69 -18.48
C TYR A 9 13.63 -8.16 -17.83
N HIS A 10 13.84 -8.48 -16.56
CA HIS A 10 15.16 -8.74 -15.96
C HIS A 10 14.94 -9.25 -14.53
N ASN A 11 14.65 -10.54 -14.41
CA ASN A 11 14.96 -11.34 -13.22
C ASN A 11 14.97 -12.81 -13.66
N GLY A 12 16.15 -13.29 -14.02
CA GLY A 12 16.37 -14.65 -14.47
C GLY A 12 16.28 -15.63 -13.30
N PHE A 13 15.19 -16.37 -13.20
CA PHE A 13 15.12 -17.61 -12.44
C PHE A 13 15.29 -18.80 -13.40
N SER A 14 16.45 -19.45 -13.32
CA SER A 14 16.72 -20.73 -13.97
C SER A 14 16.06 -21.84 -13.15
N CYS A 15 14.91 -22.36 -13.61
CA CYS A 15 14.44 -23.67 -13.20
C CYS A 15 15.14 -24.74 -14.05
N VAL A 16 16.05 -25.48 -13.42
CA VAL A 16 16.63 -26.70 -13.99
C VAL A 16 15.51 -27.75 -14.15
N LYS A 17 15.12 -28.03 -15.40
CA LYS A 17 14.45 -29.29 -15.77
C LYS A 17 15.18 -29.93 -16.94
N ASN A 18 15.84 -31.04 -16.65
CA ASN A 18 16.27 -32.03 -17.63
C ASN A 18 15.04 -32.67 -18.28
N SER A 19 14.87 -32.55 -19.59
CA SER A 19 14.75 -33.68 -20.52
C SER A 19 14.39 -33.19 -21.92
N ARG A 20 14.96 -33.91 -22.90
CA ARG A 20 14.96 -33.66 -24.34
C ARG A 20 13.56 -33.84 -24.92
N GLU A 21 13.15 -32.94 -25.83
CA GLU A 21 12.67 -33.30 -27.19
C GLU A 21 12.39 -32.05 -28.04
N THR A 22 12.33 -32.27 -29.35
CA THR A 22 12.76 -31.37 -30.43
C THR A 22 11.63 -30.65 -31.19
N SER A 23 11.98 -29.45 -31.69
CA SER A 23 11.39 -28.74 -32.87
C SER A 23 10.02 -28.06 -32.65
N LYS A 24 9.69 -26.87 -33.17
CA LYS A 24 10.19 -26.05 -34.29
C LYS A 24 10.10 -24.57 -33.90
N VAL A 25 11.14 -23.79 -34.18
CA VAL A 25 11.18 -22.33 -34.01
C VAL A 25 10.79 -21.66 -35.34
N ALA A 26 9.73 -20.85 -35.32
CA ALA A 26 9.47 -19.86 -36.36
C ALA A 26 10.26 -18.58 -36.01
N LYS A 27 11.20 -18.22 -36.88
CA LYS A 27 11.97 -16.97 -36.80
C LYS A 27 11.07 -15.78 -37.16
N LEU A 28 11.02 -14.79 -36.29
CA LEU A 28 10.70 -13.41 -36.66
C LEU A 28 11.90 -12.54 -36.24
N GLN A 29 12.67 -12.12 -37.24
CA GLN A 29 13.70 -11.11 -37.12
C GLN A 29 13.03 -9.74 -37.08
N PHE A 30 13.42 -8.87 -36.15
CA PHE A 30 13.45 -7.44 -36.42
C PHE A 30 14.70 -6.80 -35.84
N LEU A 31 15.31 -5.98 -36.69
CA LEU A 31 16.61 -5.32 -36.59
C LEU A 31 16.62 -4.22 -35.53
N GLY A 32 17.76 -4.10 -34.87
CA GLY A 32 18.09 -2.98 -34.01
C GLY A 32 18.60 -1.75 -34.75
N ASP A 33 18.82 -0.73 -33.93
CA ASP A 33 19.69 0.44 -34.08
C ASP A 33 19.39 1.41 -35.23
N HIS A 34 18.88 2.58 -34.85
CA HIS A 34 19.44 3.90 -35.17
C HIS A 34 18.47 4.98 -34.68
N TYR A 35 18.91 5.91 -33.82
CA TYR A 35 18.54 7.33 -33.96
C TYR A 35 19.51 8.21 -33.16
N ARG A 36 20.55 8.67 -33.86
CA ARG A 36 21.27 9.92 -33.57
C ARG A 36 21.30 10.73 -34.86
N THR A 37 21.04 12.02 -34.71
CA THR A 37 21.26 13.14 -35.67
C THR A 37 20.17 13.45 -36.72
N GLY A 38 19.76 14.73 -36.69
CA GLY A 38 19.59 15.58 -37.87
C GLY A 38 18.27 15.51 -38.64
N TYR A 39 17.31 16.37 -38.29
CA TYR A 39 16.20 16.71 -39.19
C TYR A 39 16.56 17.94 -40.03
N PRO A 40 16.46 17.87 -41.38
CA PRO A 40 16.27 19.04 -42.21
C PRO A 40 14.78 19.37 -42.32
N THR A 41 14.54 20.68 -42.41
CA THR A 41 13.25 21.36 -42.55
C THR A 41 12.48 20.95 -43.81
N HIS A 42 11.21 20.56 -43.64
CA HIS A 42 10.21 20.69 -44.71
C HIS A 42 8.90 21.23 -44.13
N ASN A 43 8.41 22.28 -44.78
CA ASN A 43 7.17 23.00 -44.52
C ASN A 43 5.95 22.15 -44.86
N GLU A 44 5.02 22.01 -43.92
CA GLU A 44 3.60 21.73 -44.19
C GLU A 44 2.71 22.49 -43.17
N PRO A 45 1.44 22.79 -43.51
CA PRO A 45 0.75 24.00 -43.09
C PRO A 45 0.19 23.93 -41.67
N GLN A 46 0.21 25.10 -41.01
CA GLN A 46 -0.38 25.32 -39.70
C GLN A 46 -1.88 24.99 -39.70
N LEU A 47 -2.25 23.94 -38.96
CA LEU A 47 -3.59 23.76 -38.44
C LEU A 47 -3.62 24.41 -37.05
N GLU A 48 -4.39 25.48 -36.89
CA GLU A 48 -4.59 26.17 -35.61
C GLU A 48 -5.15 25.20 -34.56
N SER A 49 -4.30 24.73 -33.65
CA SER A 49 -4.75 24.03 -32.45
C SER A 49 -5.29 25.05 -31.45
N LYS A 50 -6.62 25.09 -31.30
CA LYS A 50 -7.26 25.79 -30.19
C LYS A 50 -6.76 25.18 -28.89
N SER A 51 -6.01 25.96 -28.13
CA SER A 51 -5.67 25.72 -26.72
C SER A 51 -6.98 25.56 -25.94
N GLN A 52 -7.40 24.33 -25.66
CA GLN A 52 -8.41 24.06 -24.64
C GLN A 52 -7.75 24.30 -23.27
N THR A 53 -8.14 25.40 -22.64
CA THR A 53 -7.93 25.66 -21.23
C THR A 53 -8.47 24.48 -20.42
N VAL A 54 -7.59 23.78 -19.70
CA VAL A 54 -7.97 22.80 -18.69
C VAL A 54 -8.83 23.54 -17.66
N SER A 55 -10.10 23.17 -17.55
CA SER A 55 -11.04 23.76 -16.60
C SER A 55 -10.63 23.43 -15.17
N GLU A 56 -10.76 24.41 -14.28
CA GLU A 56 -10.52 24.23 -12.84
C GLU A 56 -11.42 23.12 -12.24
N PRO A 57 -10.90 22.30 -11.31
CA PRO A 57 -11.70 21.28 -10.64
C PRO A 57 -12.83 21.92 -9.81
N SER A 58 -14.05 21.41 -10.00
CA SER A 58 -15.24 21.90 -9.29
C SER A 58 -15.19 21.55 -7.79
N PRO A 59 -15.64 22.45 -6.88
CA PRO A 59 -15.70 22.16 -5.45
C PRO A 59 -16.68 21.01 -5.18
N LEU A 60 -16.24 20.03 -4.39
CA LEU A 60 -17.08 18.88 -4.01
C LEU A 60 -18.04 19.29 -2.90
N THR A 61 -19.33 18.96 -3.09
CA THR A 61 -20.31 19.05 -2.00
C THR A 61 -20.18 17.76 -1.17
N LEU A 62 -19.41 17.84 -0.09
CA LEU A 62 -19.33 16.76 0.91
C LEU A 62 -20.61 16.77 1.73
N PHE A 63 -21.17 15.58 2.01
CA PHE A 63 -22.18 15.45 3.05
C PHE A 63 -21.55 15.89 4.38
N PRO A 64 -22.27 16.65 5.22
CA PRO A 64 -21.77 17.02 6.53
C PRO A 64 -21.53 15.74 7.33
N LEU A 65 -20.26 15.53 7.71
CA LEU A 65 -19.85 14.49 8.64
C LEU A 65 -20.58 14.68 9.98
N PRO A 66 -20.83 13.59 10.74
CA PRO A 66 -21.32 13.70 12.10
C PRO A 66 -20.49 14.68 12.92
N GLU A 67 -21.13 15.63 13.62
CA GLU A 67 -20.46 16.66 14.44
C GLU A 67 -19.50 16.07 15.49
N THR A 68 -19.71 14.80 15.88
CA THR A 68 -18.95 14.12 16.95
C THR A 68 -17.52 13.73 16.58
N GLU A 69 -17.11 13.79 15.31
CA GLU A 69 -15.75 13.43 14.88
C GLU A 69 -14.87 14.62 14.48
N HIS A 70 -15.46 15.82 14.40
CA HIS A 70 -14.71 17.04 14.18
C HIS A 70 -14.15 17.58 15.49
N LEU A 71 -12.83 17.77 15.52
CA LEU A 71 -12.22 18.55 16.58
C LEU A 71 -12.74 19.99 16.53
N SER A 72 -12.97 20.58 17.71
CA SER A 72 -13.20 22.01 17.83
C SER A 72 -11.96 22.78 17.36
N LEU A 73 -12.12 24.05 17.01
CA LEU A 73 -10.99 24.88 16.59
C LEU A 73 -9.95 24.99 17.71
N GLU A 74 -10.38 25.04 18.97
CA GLU A 74 -9.52 25.04 20.15
C GLU A 74 -8.74 23.72 20.30
N ALA A 75 -9.40 22.58 20.13
CA ALA A 75 -8.75 21.27 20.18
C ALA A 75 -7.74 21.10 19.02
N LEU A 76 -8.09 21.59 17.82
CA LEU A 76 -7.16 21.63 16.69
C LEU A 76 -5.94 22.50 16.99
N ARG A 77 -6.14 23.68 17.59
CA ARG A 77 -5.04 24.56 17.99
C ARG A 77 -4.13 23.88 19.00
N GLU A 78 -4.69 23.25 20.03
CA GLU A 78 -3.92 22.55 21.06
C GLU A 78 -3.07 21.44 20.43
N LEU A 79 -3.69 20.59 19.61
CA LEU A 79 -3.03 19.50 18.90
C LEU A 79 -1.85 20.01 18.05
N VAL A 80 -2.09 21.03 17.22
CA VAL A 80 -1.07 21.58 16.30
C VAL A 80 0.06 22.28 17.06
N SER A 81 -0.26 22.96 18.18
CA SER A 81 0.72 23.71 18.98
C SER A 81 1.82 22.83 19.61
N SER A 82 1.62 21.51 19.66
CA SER A 82 2.61 20.54 20.12
C SER A 82 3.72 20.24 19.11
N THR A 83 3.62 20.78 17.89
CA THR A 83 4.50 20.44 16.75
C THR A 83 5.17 21.67 16.11
N GLU A 84 6.08 21.46 15.16
CA GLU A 84 6.81 22.50 14.43
C GLU A 84 6.11 22.95 13.13
N GLY A 85 4.79 22.86 13.09
CA GLY A 85 3.96 23.18 11.92
C GLY A 85 3.40 21.92 11.24
N PHE A 86 3.06 22.04 9.96
CA PHE A 86 2.36 21.00 9.22
C PHE A 86 3.26 20.29 8.20
N LEU A 87 2.97 19.01 7.98
CA LEU A 87 3.40 18.25 6.80
C LEU A 87 2.18 17.96 5.93
N ALA A 88 2.15 18.52 4.73
CA ALA A 88 1.17 18.26 3.68
C ALA A 88 1.76 17.38 2.58
N ARG A 89 0.89 16.75 1.79
CA ARG A 89 1.28 15.93 0.64
C ARG A 89 0.27 16.01 -0.49
N ASP A 90 0.74 15.85 -1.72
CA ASP A 90 -0.10 15.48 -2.85
C ASP A 90 -0.51 13.99 -2.76
N TYR A 91 -1.76 13.71 -2.42
CA TYR A 91 -2.28 12.34 -2.30
C TYR A 91 -2.76 11.80 -3.64
N SER A 92 -2.33 10.59 -4.00
CA SER A 92 -2.75 9.90 -5.23
C SER A 92 -4.14 9.27 -5.07
N LEU A 93 -5.18 10.09 -4.90
CA LEU A 93 -6.56 9.65 -4.62
C LEU A 93 -7.18 8.79 -5.73
N ASN A 94 -6.52 8.67 -6.88
CA ASN A 94 -6.89 7.74 -7.95
C ASN A 94 -6.66 6.26 -7.59
N LEU A 95 -5.84 5.99 -6.58
CA LEU A 95 -5.48 4.62 -6.18
C LEU A 95 -6.53 4.01 -5.26
N GLY A 96 -6.57 2.68 -5.21
CA GLY A 96 -7.39 1.96 -4.24
C GLY A 96 -6.94 2.16 -2.80
N TRP A 97 -7.86 1.89 -1.87
CA TRP A 97 -7.66 2.17 -0.45
C TRP A 97 -6.31 1.70 0.12
N ASN A 98 -5.89 0.46 -0.15
CA ASN A 98 -4.66 -0.06 0.44
C ASN A 98 -3.41 0.71 -0.01
N ASN A 99 -3.40 1.23 -1.25
CA ASN A 99 -2.29 2.08 -1.71
C ASN A 99 -2.32 3.45 -1.01
N ILE A 100 -3.51 4.02 -0.79
CA ILE A 100 -3.66 5.25 0.01
C ILE A 100 -3.19 5.03 1.45
N ARG A 101 -3.60 3.92 2.07
CA ARG A 101 -3.14 3.52 3.40
C ARG A 101 -1.61 3.50 3.46
N TYR A 102 -0.92 2.93 2.47
CA TYR A 102 0.55 2.92 2.42
C TYR A 102 1.16 4.32 2.28
N ILE A 103 0.53 5.20 1.51
CA ILE A 103 0.94 6.61 1.42
C ILE A 103 0.81 7.27 2.80
N ILE A 104 -0.29 7.02 3.51
CA ILE A 104 -0.54 7.53 4.87
C ILE A 104 0.49 7.00 5.86
N GLU A 105 0.79 5.70 5.83
CA GLU A 105 1.81 5.07 6.68
C GLU A 105 3.19 5.74 6.49
N ALA A 106 3.60 5.94 5.24
CA ALA A 106 4.86 6.65 4.94
C ALA A 106 4.82 8.11 5.39
N ALA A 107 3.68 8.80 5.21
CA ALA A 107 3.51 10.19 5.60
C ALA A 107 3.55 10.37 7.13
N LEU A 108 3.01 9.41 7.91
CA LEU A 108 3.11 9.42 9.37
C LEU A 108 4.56 9.33 9.84
N LEU A 109 5.34 8.42 9.25
CA LEU A 109 6.79 8.34 9.52
C LEU A 109 7.49 9.67 9.19
N GLN A 110 7.21 10.23 8.02
CA GLN A 110 7.82 11.48 7.56
C GLN A 110 7.45 12.67 8.48
N ALA A 111 6.19 12.78 8.89
CA ALA A 111 5.72 13.81 9.80
C ALA A 111 6.40 13.70 11.18
N LYS A 112 6.52 12.48 11.69
CA LYS A 112 7.20 12.18 12.94
C LYS A 112 8.69 12.55 12.91
N LEU A 113 9.40 12.18 11.84
CA LEU A 113 10.81 12.54 11.65
C LEU A 113 11.05 14.05 11.64
N LEU A 114 10.07 14.83 11.16
CA LEU A 114 10.11 16.28 11.08
C LEU A 114 9.43 16.99 12.25
N ARG A 115 8.88 16.25 13.23
CA ARG A 115 8.09 16.79 14.37
C ARG A 115 6.95 17.72 13.93
N ARG A 116 6.20 17.34 12.90
CA ARG A 116 5.11 18.14 12.32
C ARG A 116 3.77 17.43 12.42
N THR A 117 2.68 18.19 12.50
CA THR A 117 1.32 17.67 12.36
C THR A 117 1.11 17.19 10.93
N LEU A 118 0.74 15.93 10.73
CA LEU A 118 0.40 15.41 9.41
C LEU A 118 -1.00 15.87 9.00
N ILE A 119 -1.13 16.33 7.75
CA ILE A 119 -2.42 16.63 7.13
C ILE A 119 -2.83 15.47 6.22
N LEU A 120 -3.90 14.76 6.57
CA LEU A 120 -4.53 13.71 5.78
C LEU A 120 -5.60 14.29 4.83
N PRO A 121 -5.91 13.64 3.70
CA PRO A 121 -7.08 14.01 2.92
C PRO A 121 -8.36 13.80 3.76
N SER A 122 -9.38 14.63 3.60
CA SER A 122 -10.65 14.43 4.33
C SER A 122 -11.51 13.33 3.72
N PHE A 123 -11.21 12.91 2.50
CA PHE A 123 -11.91 11.84 1.81
C PHE A 123 -10.98 11.03 0.90
N ILE A 124 -11.48 9.88 0.45
CA ILE A 124 -10.88 9.04 -0.59
C ILE A 124 -11.94 8.70 -1.63
N TYR A 125 -11.52 8.26 -2.82
CA TYR A 125 -12.44 7.68 -3.78
C TYR A 125 -12.45 6.17 -3.66
N ALA A 126 -13.62 5.62 -3.38
CA ALA A 126 -13.86 4.22 -3.63
C ALA A 126 -14.12 3.99 -5.13
N ARG A 127 -13.68 2.82 -5.62
CA ARG A 127 -13.59 2.55 -7.05
C ARG A 127 -14.72 1.67 -7.59
N GLY A 128 -15.54 1.11 -6.70
CA GLY A 128 -16.59 0.18 -7.07
C GLY A 128 -17.76 0.22 -6.09
N CYS A 129 -18.92 -0.21 -6.60
CA CYS A 129 -20.17 -0.39 -5.89
C CYS A 129 -20.69 -1.81 -6.16
N GLU A 130 -21.38 -2.40 -5.18
CA GLU A 130 -21.98 -3.73 -5.29
C GLU A 130 -23.35 -3.75 -5.97
N TYR A 131 -23.92 -2.57 -6.16
CA TYR A 131 -25.22 -2.35 -6.77
C TYR A 131 -25.06 -1.54 -8.05
N ASP A 132 -26.17 -1.30 -8.74
CA ASP A 132 -26.21 -0.35 -9.84
C ASP A 132 -25.64 1.01 -9.40
N VAL A 133 -24.90 1.67 -10.29
CA VAL A 133 -24.22 2.93 -9.98
C VAL A 133 -25.17 4.01 -9.47
N LYS A 134 -26.42 4.03 -9.94
CA LYS A 134 -27.44 4.96 -9.45
C LYS A 134 -27.80 4.70 -8.00
N ALA A 135 -27.90 3.43 -7.61
CA ALA A 135 -28.24 3.06 -6.23
C ALA A 135 -27.17 3.54 -5.24
N CYS A 136 -25.87 3.40 -5.56
CA CYS A 136 -24.83 3.98 -4.70
C CYS A 136 -24.79 5.51 -4.78
N GLY A 137 -25.09 6.10 -5.95
CA GLY A 137 -25.15 7.55 -6.13
C GLY A 137 -26.24 8.26 -5.34
N ASP A 138 -27.29 7.54 -4.92
CA ASP A 138 -28.33 8.08 -4.04
C ASP A 138 -27.85 8.29 -2.59
N TYR A 139 -26.76 7.62 -2.18
CA TYR A 139 -26.25 7.65 -0.79
C TYR A 139 -24.86 8.25 -0.65
N PHE A 140 -24.02 8.17 -1.69
CA PHE A 140 -22.67 8.71 -1.68
C PHE A 140 -22.49 9.67 -2.85
N THR A 141 -21.71 10.74 -2.63
CA THR A 141 -21.34 11.66 -3.71
C THR A 141 -20.59 10.89 -4.79
N MET A 142 -21.28 10.71 -5.92
CA MET A 142 -20.76 10.01 -7.08
C MET A 142 -20.07 11.00 -8.00
N VAL A 143 -18.86 10.68 -8.45
CA VAL A 143 -18.05 11.53 -9.34
C VAL A 143 -17.56 10.74 -10.53
N ASN A 144 -17.40 11.39 -11.68
CA ASN A 144 -16.58 10.84 -12.74
C ASN A 144 -15.12 10.95 -12.29
N ARG A 145 -14.42 9.80 -12.19
CA ARG A 145 -13.03 9.77 -11.69
C ARG A 145 -12.10 10.55 -12.59
N GLY A 146 -12.30 10.48 -13.91
CA GLY A 146 -11.48 11.21 -14.87
C GLY A 146 -11.58 12.72 -14.65
N ASP A 147 -12.80 13.23 -14.48
CA ASP A 147 -13.01 14.66 -14.24
C ASP A 147 -12.52 15.09 -12.85
N ALA A 148 -12.80 14.28 -11.81
CA ALA A 148 -12.40 14.59 -10.44
C ALA A 148 -10.87 14.62 -10.25
N LEU A 149 -10.15 13.79 -11.01
CA LEU A 149 -8.70 13.62 -10.92
C LEU A 149 -7.93 14.36 -12.02
N GLY A 150 -8.62 14.89 -13.05
CA GLY A 150 -8.01 15.51 -14.22
C GLY A 150 -7.26 14.51 -15.12
N SER A 151 -7.84 13.34 -15.37
CA SER A 151 -7.24 12.24 -16.15
C SER A 151 -8.22 11.67 -17.16
N ASP A 152 -7.74 11.32 -18.36
CA ASP A 152 -8.56 10.62 -19.37
C ASP A 152 -8.44 9.09 -19.29
N GLU A 153 -7.77 8.54 -18.26
CA GLU A 153 -7.52 7.09 -18.12
C GLU A 153 -8.77 6.22 -18.27
N TRP A 154 -9.92 6.67 -17.75
CA TRP A 154 -11.17 5.91 -17.75
C TRP A 154 -12.17 6.40 -18.81
N ARG A 155 -11.84 7.42 -19.62
CA ARG A 155 -12.80 8.11 -20.50
C ARG A 155 -13.49 7.16 -21.50
N GLU A 156 -12.77 6.14 -21.94
CA GLU A 156 -13.22 5.15 -22.92
C GLU A 156 -13.90 3.91 -22.31
N LEU A 157 -14.00 3.84 -20.98
CA LEU A 157 -14.63 2.71 -20.30
C LEU A 157 -16.15 2.89 -20.20
N PRO A 158 -16.92 1.82 -19.94
CA PRO A 158 -18.33 1.94 -19.57
C PRO A 158 -18.52 2.91 -18.39
N ILE A 159 -19.65 3.62 -18.34
CA ILE A 159 -19.90 4.66 -17.33
C ILE A 159 -19.70 4.12 -15.91
N GLU A 160 -20.08 2.87 -15.67
CA GLU A 160 -19.96 2.19 -14.39
C GLU A 160 -18.50 2.05 -13.94
N GLU A 161 -17.58 1.92 -14.88
CA GLU A 161 -16.15 1.91 -14.67
C GLU A 161 -15.51 3.30 -14.74
N GLN A 162 -16.26 4.36 -15.03
CA GLN A 162 -15.76 5.73 -14.92
C GLN A 162 -16.05 6.34 -13.55
N MET A 163 -17.13 5.89 -12.90
CA MET A 163 -17.60 6.47 -11.65
C MET A 163 -16.74 6.04 -10.46
N GLY A 164 -16.70 6.92 -9.45
CA GLY A 164 -16.17 6.66 -8.12
C GLY A 164 -17.04 7.33 -7.07
N TRP A 165 -16.85 6.94 -5.81
CA TRP A 165 -17.66 7.43 -4.70
C TRP A 165 -16.77 8.07 -3.65
N VAL A 166 -17.14 9.28 -3.24
CA VAL A 166 -16.43 10.02 -2.19
C VAL A 166 -16.76 9.38 -0.85
N LEU A 167 -15.76 8.82 -0.19
CA LEU A 167 -15.86 8.29 1.16
C LEU A 167 -15.07 9.17 2.13
N PRO A 168 -15.68 9.62 3.23
CA PRO A 168 -14.93 10.26 4.30
C PRO A 168 -13.84 9.35 4.87
N ILE A 169 -12.67 9.91 5.15
CA ILE A 169 -11.48 9.14 5.55
C ILE A 169 -11.67 8.39 6.89
N ASN A 170 -12.51 8.92 7.77
CA ASN A 170 -12.87 8.35 9.08
C ASN A 170 -13.68 7.04 8.97
N LEU A 171 -14.37 6.80 7.84
CA LEU A 171 -14.96 5.49 7.58
C LEU A 171 -13.89 4.42 7.30
N MET A 172 -12.73 4.84 6.81
CA MET A 172 -11.66 3.93 6.37
C MET A 172 -10.63 3.66 7.47
N ILE A 173 -10.38 4.65 8.33
CA ILE A 173 -9.47 4.58 9.48
C ILE A 173 -10.07 5.22 10.73
N ASN A 174 -9.78 4.65 11.89
CA ASN A 174 -10.10 5.27 13.17
C ASN A 174 -9.13 6.43 13.45
N ILE A 175 -9.50 7.64 13.01
CA ILE A 175 -8.67 8.85 13.18
C ILE A 175 -8.54 9.24 14.65
N THR A 176 -9.57 8.99 15.47
CA THR A 176 -9.52 9.26 16.90
C THR A 176 -8.42 8.45 17.57
N HIS A 177 -8.37 7.13 17.31
CA HIS A 177 -7.28 6.27 17.78
C HIS A 177 -5.92 6.72 17.23
N LEU A 178 -5.85 7.07 15.94
CA LEU A 178 -4.60 7.53 15.33
C LEU A 178 -4.04 8.80 16.02
N ARG A 179 -4.93 9.71 16.45
CA ARG A 179 -4.58 10.95 17.15
C ARG A 179 -4.01 10.74 18.56
N GLU A 180 -4.19 9.57 19.16
CA GLU A 180 -3.60 9.23 20.47
C GLU A 180 -2.07 9.13 20.38
N GLY A 181 -1.54 8.66 19.25
CA GLY A 181 -0.10 8.47 19.03
C GLY A 181 0.53 9.49 18.07
N HIS A 182 -0.27 10.15 17.23
CA HIS A 182 0.24 11.00 16.15
C HIS A 182 -0.54 12.33 16.05
N PRO A 183 0.15 13.49 15.94
CA PRO A 183 -0.52 14.75 15.67
C PRO A 183 -1.03 14.77 14.22
N VAL A 184 -2.32 14.48 14.05
CA VAL A 184 -2.95 14.33 12.73
C VAL A 184 -4.22 15.17 12.63
N ILE A 185 -4.34 15.91 11.53
CA ILE A 185 -5.56 16.62 11.15
C ILE A 185 -5.93 16.28 9.69
N THR A 186 -7.12 16.65 9.27
CA THR A 186 -7.52 16.53 7.85
C THR A 186 -7.31 17.83 7.08
N VAL A 187 -7.39 17.80 5.74
CA VAL A 187 -7.37 19.02 4.92
C VAL A 187 -8.53 19.94 5.32
N SER A 188 -9.75 19.41 5.49
CA SER A 188 -10.90 20.16 6.03
C SER A 188 -10.58 20.87 7.36
N ASP A 189 -9.91 20.19 8.31
CA ASP A 189 -9.50 20.82 9.57
C ASP A 189 -8.49 21.95 9.34
N TYR A 190 -7.51 21.75 8.44
CA TYR A 190 -6.56 22.80 8.06
C TYR A 190 -7.26 24.01 7.44
N LEU A 191 -8.22 23.79 6.54
CA LEU A 191 -8.99 24.87 5.91
C LEU A 191 -9.77 25.67 6.96
N ARG A 192 -10.41 24.99 7.93
CA ARG A 192 -11.10 25.64 9.06
C ARG A 192 -10.16 26.51 9.90
N LEU A 193 -8.96 26.02 10.21
CA LEU A 193 -7.93 26.77 10.93
C LEU A 193 -7.48 28.04 10.20
N HIS A 194 -7.72 28.13 8.89
CA HIS A 194 -7.28 29.23 8.04
C HIS A 194 -8.45 30.03 7.43
N SER A 195 -9.65 29.91 8.01
CA SER A 195 -10.89 30.57 7.52
C SER A 195 -11.24 30.27 6.06
N ILE A 196 -10.77 29.14 5.52
CA ILE A 196 -11.18 28.65 4.21
C ILE A 196 -12.36 27.69 4.39
N ASN A 197 -13.34 27.76 3.49
CA ASN A 197 -14.45 26.82 3.48
C ASN A 197 -13.92 25.37 3.30
N PRO A 198 -14.27 24.41 4.18
CA PRO A 198 -13.88 23.01 4.04
C PRO A 198 -14.14 22.38 2.66
N THR A 199 -15.18 22.80 1.95
CA THR A 199 -15.50 22.30 0.59
C THR A 199 -14.51 22.78 -0.48
N ALA A 200 -13.54 23.62 -0.10
CA ALA A 200 -12.44 24.05 -0.95
C ALA A 200 -11.38 22.95 -1.19
N GLU A 201 -11.45 21.83 -0.46
CA GLU A 201 -10.53 20.72 -0.67
C GLU A 201 -10.54 20.25 -2.12
N ALA A 202 -9.35 20.18 -2.72
CA ALA A 202 -9.22 19.77 -4.12
C ALA A 202 -9.62 18.31 -4.32
N SER A 203 -10.48 18.09 -5.32
CA SER A 203 -10.95 16.77 -5.71
C SER A 203 -9.84 15.81 -6.11
N ASN A 204 -8.72 16.31 -6.63
CA ASN A 204 -7.63 15.49 -7.16
C ASN A 204 -6.57 15.08 -6.12
N GLY A 205 -6.74 15.48 -4.85
CA GLY A 205 -5.80 15.19 -3.77
C GLY A 205 -4.53 16.03 -3.75
N GLN A 206 -4.38 16.99 -4.67
CA GLN A 206 -3.23 17.89 -4.69
C GLN A 206 -3.37 19.02 -3.66
N TRP A 207 -2.26 19.40 -3.05
CA TRP A 207 -2.22 20.56 -2.18
C TRP A 207 -2.31 21.85 -3.00
N GLN A 208 -3.37 22.65 -2.77
CA GLN A 208 -3.64 23.85 -3.57
C GLN A 208 -2.79 25.02 -3.10
N ARG A 209 -1.61 25.16 -3.69
CA ARG A 209 -0.59 26.15 -3.29
C ARG A 209 -1.14 27.58 -3.35
N ASP A 210 -1.76 27.95 -4.48
CA ASP A 210 -2.23 29.32 -4.69
C ASP A 210 -3.46 29.65 -3.84
N ARG A 211 -4.30 28.64 -3.56
CA ARG A 211 -5.55 28.83 -2.81
C ARG A 211 -5.36 28.77 -1.31
N TYR A 212 -4.56 27.83 -0.81
CA TYR A 212 -4.39 27.61 0.63
C TYR A 212 -3.32 28.53 1.25
N HIS A 213 -2.52 29.19 0.43
CA HIS A 213 -1.48 30.13 0.85
C HIS A 213 -1.65 31.53 0.24
N ALA A 214 -2.84 31.87 -0.25
CA ALA A 214 -3.13 33.21 -0.73
C ALA A 214 -2.90 34.26 0.38
N SER A 215 -2.56 35.49 -0.01
CA SER A 215 -2.16 36.54 0.95
C SER A 215 -3.25 36.93 1.96
N ASP A 216 -4.51 36.70 1.61
CA ASP A 216 -5.71 36.94 2.41
C ASP A 216 -6.09 35.75 3.30
N VAL A 217 -5.52 34.56 3.05
CA VAL A 217 -5.66 33.40 3.94
C VAL A 217 -4.84 33.63 5.20
N LYS A 218 -5.50 33.59 6.36
CA LYS A 218 -4.89 33.80 7.68
C LYS A 218 -5.29 32.67 8.62
N ASN A 219 -4.32 32.17 9.38
CA ASN A 219 -4.60 31.32 10.52
C ASN A 219 -5.40 32.11 11.57
N ILE A 220 -6.54 31.57 12.00
CA ILE A 220 -7.50 32.27 12.87
C ILE A 220 -6.93 32.63 14.24
N PHE A 221 -5.92 31.90 14.71
CA PHE A 221 -5.33 32.10 16.03
C PHE A 221 -4.09 32.99 16.00
N THR A 222 -3.32 32.95 14.92
CA THR A 222 -2.06 33.71 14.81
C THR A 222 -2.21 34.98 13.98
N GLY A 223 -3.25 35.09 13.15
CA GLY A 223 -3.45 36.17 12.20
C GLY A 223 -2.40 36.23 11.08
N LYS A 224 -1.60 35.16 10.90
CA LYS A 224 -0.53 35.08 9.90
C LYS A 224 -0.97 34.27 8.68
N THR A 225 -0.42 34.60 7.52
CA THR A 225 -0.54 33.76 6.32
C THR A 225 0.44 32.59 6.46
N PRO A 226 -0.01 31.35 6.20
CA PRO A 226 0.86 30.19 6.33
C PRO A 226 1.96 30.20 5.27
N GLU A 227 3.21 30.16 5.72
CA GLU A 227 4.37 30.02 4.84
C GLU A 227 4.44 28.58 4.28
N LEU A 228 4.83 28.45 3.01
CA LEU A 228 4.93 27.17 2.31
C LEU A 228 6.36 26.91 1.85
N TYR A 229 6.88 25.73 2.15
CA TYR A 229 8.05 25.16 1.49
C TYR A 229 7.70 23.89 0.75
N VAL A 230 8.01 23.82 -0.54
CA VAL A 230 7.74 22.64 -1.38
C VAL A 230 9.01 21.80 -1.48
N ILE A 231 8.91 20.57 -0.98
CA ILE A 231 9.89 19.52 -1.22
C ILE A 231 9.49 18.85 -2.54
N GLN A 232 10.28 19.10 -3.58
CA GLN A 232 10.01 18.55 -4.91
C GLN A 232 10.10 17.02 -4.90
N ASN A 233 9.24 16.37 -5.68
CA ASN A 233 9.18 14.90 -5.79
C ASN A 233 10.58 14.32 -6.00
N GLU A 234 11.28 14.82 -7.02
CA GLU A 234 12.64 14.39 -7.38
C GLU A 234 13.66 14.46 -6.23
N TRP A 235 13.50 15.32 -5.22
CA TRP A 235 14.49 15.43 -4.12
C TRP A 235 14.41 14.28 -3.11
N TYR A 236 13.23 13.68 -2.99
CA TYR A 236 13.01 12.55 -2.09
C TYR A 236 12.69 11.24 -2.84
N ASP A 237 12.51 11.31 -4.16
CA ASP A 237 12.06 10.24 -5.05
C ASP A 237 13.09 9.87 -6.15
N GLN A 238 14.35 10.34 -6.03
CA GLN A 238 15.49 10.05 -6.94
C GLN A 238 16.21 8.71 -6.65
N GLU A 239 17.20 8.35 -7.49
CA GLU A 239 18.19 7.26 -7.35
C GLU A 239 19.16 7.44 -6.14
N ILE A 240 18.64 7.94 -5.02
CA ILE A 240 19.35 8.08 -3.77
C ILE A 240 18.89 6.99 -2.81
N VAL A 241 19.80 6.57 -1.92
CA VAL A 241 19.41 5.67 -0.83
C VAL A 241 18.83 6.52 0.29
N ARG A 242 17.53 6.84 0.15
CA ARG A 242 16.77 7.59 1.16
C ARG A 242 16.63 6.76 2.43
N VAL A 243 17.06 7.34 3.55
CA VAL A 243 16.92 6.76 4.89
C VAL A 243 16.20 7.71 5.84
N ASP A 244 15.78 7.23 7.01
CA ASP A 244 15.13 8.00 8.07
C ASP A 244 15.98 9.19 8.56
N LYS A 245 17.19 8.90 9.04
CA LYS A 245 18.20 9.87 9.50
C LYS A 245 19.58 9.25 9.37
N ILE A 246 20.64 10.04 9.35
CA ILE A 246 22.01 9.54 9.41
C ILE A 246 22.52 9.68 10.86
N PRO A 247 22.78 8.57 11.58
CA PRO A 247 23.38 8.61 12.91
C PRO A 247 24.75 9.30 12.92
N GLU A 248 25.11 9.93 14.04
CA GLU A 248 26.38 10.64 14.18
C GLU A 248 27.58 9.70 14.01
N GLU A 249 27.42 8.42 14.38
CA GLU A 249 28.44 7.39 14.16
C GLU A 249 28.73 7.18 12.67
N ILE A 250 27.70 7.25 11.81
CA ILE A 250 27.87 7.15 10.36
C ILE A 250 28.47 8.44 9.79
N LYS A 251 28.10 9.61 10.32
CA LYS A 251 28.65 10.92 9.90
C LYS A 251 30.13 11.08 10.27
N ALA A 252 30.54 10.56 11.43
CA ALA A 252 31.91 10.66 11.94
C ALA A 252 32.90 9.75 11.19
N ARG A 253 32.41 8.68 10.55
CA ARG A 253 33.25 7.83 9.70
C ARG A 253 33.69 8.63 8.47
N LYS A 254 35.01 8.69 8.25
CA LYS A 254 35.56 9.41 7.09
C LYS A 254 34.93 8.87 5.80
N ARG A 255 34.63 9.79 4.87
CA ARG A 255 34.18 9.49 3.50
C ARG A 255 35.30 8.98 2.59
N GLU A 256 36.46 8.58 3.14
CA GLU A 256 37.65 8.24 2.34
C GLU A 256 37.31 7.26 1.22
N ASP A 257 37.90 7.50 0.05
CA ASP A 257 37.59 6.90 -1.26
C ASP A 257 37.76 5.37 -1.35
N GLU A 258 37.92 4.65 -0.23
CA GLU A 258 38.19 3.21 -0.17
C GLU A 258 36.95 2.31 -0.37
N ALA A 259 35.93 2.78 -1.09
CA ALA A 259 34.89 1.89 -1.60
C ALA A 259 35.44 0.91 -2.66
N TYR A 260 36.63 1.15 -3.20
CA TYR A 260 37.15 0.47 -4.39
C TYR A 260 37.29 -1.05 -4.27
N ARG A 261 37.60 -1.63 -3.11
CA ARG A 261 37.85 -3.08 -3.01
C ARG A 261 36.56 -3.90 -3.17
N VAL A 262 35.56 -3.59 -2.36
CA VAL A 262 34.24 -4.25 -2.43
C VAL A 262 33.49 -3.83 -3.69
N HIS A 263 33.56 -2.56 -4.09
CA HIS A 263 32.90 -2.07 -5.30
C HIS A 263 33.49 -2.69 -6.58
N ALA A 264 34.81 -2.98 -6.62
CA ALA A 264 35.42 -3.70 -7.73
C ALA A 264 34.97 -5.16 -7.83
N THR A 265 34.70 -5.81 -6.69
CA THR A 265 34.16 -7.20 -6.64
C THR A 265 32.74 -7.26 -7.21
N PHE A 266 31.96 -6.18 -7.10
CA PHE A 266 30.62 -6.09 -7.65
C PHE A 266 30.56 -5.59 -9.12
N LYS A 267 31.70 -5.46 -9.83
CA LYS A 267 31.74 -4.98 -11.23
C LYS A 267 30.87 -5.83 -12.15
N GLY A 268 29.82 -5.22 -12.70
CA GLY A 268 28.87 -5.82 -13.64
C GLY A 268 27.54 -6.26 -13.02
N ASP A 269 27.49 -6.39 -11.69
CA ASP A 269 26.34 -6.92 -10.94
C ASP A 269 25.68 -5.88 -10.00
N LEU A 270 26.21 -4.66 -9.91
CA LEU A 270 25.53 -3.58 -9.18
C LEU A 270 24.31 -3.14 -9.98
N PRO A 271 23.08 -3.37 -9.50
CA PRO A 271 21.90 -2.80 -10.15
C PRO A 271 22.00 -1.27 -10.14
N GLU A 272 21.26 -0.62 -11.05
CA GLU A 272 21.01 0.83 -11.01
C GLU A 272 20.47 1.28 -9.63
N ASN A 273 19.94 0.33 -8.85
CA ASN A 273 19.52 0.49 -7.46
C ASN A 273 20.70 0.36 -6.49
N VAL A 274 21.01 1.46 -5.81
CA VAL A 274 22.22 1.66 -4.99
C VAL A 274 22.28 0.84 -3.67
N ALA A 275 21.40 -0.15 -3.46
CA ALA A 275 21.40 -1.00 -2.26
C ALA A 275 21.39 -2.49 -2.59
N LEU A 276 22.16 -3.27 -1.83
CA LEU A 276 22.35 -4.72 -2.00
C LEU A 276 21.66 -5.50 -0.89
N ASP A 277 21.00 -6.60 -1.25
CA ASP A 277 20.40 -7.52 -0.28
C ASP A 277 21.49 -8.26 0.51
N TRP A 278 21.22 -8.51 1.80
CA TRP A 278 22.15 -9.19 2.70
C TRP A 278 22.59 -10.56 2.15
N ASP A 279 21.64 -11.44 1.85
CA ASP A 279 21.89 -12.80 1.37
C ASP A 279 22.70 -12.79 0.07
N ARG A 280 22.36 -11.90 -0.86
CA ARG A 280 23.10 -11.75 -2.12
C ARG A 280 24.54 -11.27 -1.89
N THR A 281 24.75 -10.43 -0.88
CA THR A 281 26.08 -9.95 -0.49
C THR A 281 26.91 -11.09 0.12
N GLN A 282 26.29 -11.93 0.96
CA GLN A 282 26.93 -13.14 1.51
C GLN A 282 27.39 -14.08 0.40
N GLU A 283 26.53 -14.36 -0.59
CA GLU A 283 26.85 -15.21 -1.73
C GLU A 283 28.03 -14.67 -2.55
N ILE A 284 28.03 -13.37 -2.87
CA ILE A 284 29.06 -12.77 -3.73
C ILE A 284 30.41 -12.72 -3.01
N LEU A 285 30.43 -12.36 -1.73
CA LEU A 285 31.66 -12.23 -0.96
C LEU A 285 32.11 -13.57 -0.34
N ASN A 286 31.24 -14.58 -0.34
CA ASN A 286 31.43 -15.86 0.34
C ASN A 286 31.77 -15.71 1.83
N ILE A 287 31.06 -14.79 2.50
CA ILE A 287 31.17 -14.53 3.94
C ILE A 287 29.82 -14.83 4.57
N TRP A 288 29.74 -15.90 5.36
CA TRP A 288 28.50 -16.39 5.98
C TRP A 288 28.38 -16.01 7.46
N ASP A 289 29.45 -15.50 8.08
CA ASP A 289 29.38 -14.92 9.42
C ASP A 289 28.85 -13.48 9.31
N ASP A 290 27.69 -13.23 9.91
CA ASP A 290 27.00 -11.94 9.82
C ASP A 290 27.83 -10.77 10.39
N ARG A 291 28.64 -11.02 11.42
CA ARG A 291 29.47 -9.98 12.05
C ARG A 291 30.67 -9.65 11.18
N GLU A 292 31.28 -10.66 10.58
CA GLU A 292 32.35 -10.50 9.61
C GLU A 292 31.86 -9.77 8.36
N LEU A 293 30.71 -10.14 7.81
CA LEU A 293 30.11 -9.48 6.66
C LEU A 293 29.85 -7.99 6.95
N GLU A 294 29.18 -7.70 8.07
CA GLU A 294 28.90 -6.32 8.50
C GLU A 294 30.18 -5.51 8.62
N LYS A 295 31.19 -6.06 9.30
CA LYS A 295 32.49 -5.42 9.47
C LYS A 295 33.17 -5.14 8.14
N VAL A 296 33.27 -6.13 7.26
CA VAL A 296 33.90 -5.99 5.93
C VAL A 296 33.20 -4.92 5.11
N MET A 297 31.86 -4.92 5.08
CA MET A 297 31.10 -3.92 4.34
C MET A 297 31.31 -2.51 4.91
N VAL A 298 31.24 -2.34 6.24
CA VAL A 298 31.42 -1.05 6.92
C VAL A 298 32.82 -0.47 6.73
N GLU A 299 33.85 -1.30 6.88
CA GLU A 299 35.25 -0.92 6.66
C GLU A 299 35.51 -0.50 5.20
N ASN A 300 34.72 -1.00 4.24
CA ASN A 300 34.82 -0.65 2.82
C ASN A 300 33.79 0.41 2.37
N GLY A 301 33.31 1.25 3.29
CA GLY A 301 32.50 2.42 2.95
C GLY A 301 31.02 2.13 2.65
N TRP A 302 30.51 0.96 3.02
CA TRP A 302 29.09 0.63 2.99
C TRP A 302 28.48 0.77 4.39
N GLU A 303 27.16 0.82 4.47
CA GLU A 303 26.43 0.87 5.73
C GLU A 303 25.27 -0.12 5.73
N VAL A 304 24.99 -0.69 6.88
CA VAL A 304 23.82 -1.54 7.10
C VAL A 304 22.58 -0.69 7.17
N LEU A 305 21.59 -1.06 6.38
CA LEU A 305 20.26 -0.49 6.36
C LEU A 305 19.25 -1.58 6.67
N HIS A 306 18.11 -1.18 7.20
CA HIS A 306 16.99 -2.03 7.54
C HIS A 306 15.79 -1.69 6.66
N THR A 307 15.09 -2.70 6.20
CA THR A 307 13.87 -2.57 5.39
C THR A 307 13.06 -3.86 5.49
N PHE A 308 12.14 -4.07 4.56
CA PHE A 308 11.33 -5.27 4.45
C PHE A 308 11.66 -6.01 3.16
N LYS A 309 11.55 -7.33 3.24
CA LYS A 309 11.72 -8.22 2.11
C LYS A 309 10.55 -8.06 1.15
N PRO A 310 10.80 -7.83 -0.14
CA PRO A 310 9.74 -7.79 -1.13
C PRO A 310 9.10 -9.16 -1.29
N VAL A 311 7.77 -9.20 -1.39
CA VAL A 311 7.03 -10.44 -1.64
C VAL A 311 7.33 -10.90 -3.06
N LYS A 312 7.95 -12.08 -3.20
CA LYS A 312 8.41 -12.64 -4.49
C LYS A 312 9.28 -11.67 -5.30
N GLY A 313 10.06 -10.82 -4.62
CA GLY A 313 10.93 -9.85 -5.28
C GLY A 313 10.23 -8.58 -5.76
N ILE A 314 8.93 -8.41 -5.47
CA ILE A 314 8.16 -7.23 -5.87
C ILE A 314 7.64 -6.47 -4.64
N GLU A 315 7.71 -5.14 -4.70
CA GLU A 315 7.29 -4.22 -3.63
C GLU A 315 5.82 -3.77 -3.77
N LEU A 316 4.96 -4.48 -4.49
CA LEU A 316 3.58 -4.03 -4.73
C LEU A 316 2.64 -4.35 -3.56
N SER A 317 2.88 -5.44 -2.84
CA SER A 317 2.08 -5.81 -1.67
C SER A 317 2.35 -4.91 -0.45
N LYS A 318 3.55 -4.32 -0.32
CA LYS A 318 4.01 -3.54 0.85
C LYS A 318 3.83 -4.25 2.20
N ALA A 319 3.88 -5.58 2.23
CA ALA A 319 3.89 -6.32 3.48
C ALA A 319 5.13 -5.91 4.32
N VAL A 320 4.94 -5.77 5.63
CA VAL A 320 6.03 -5.44 6.58
C VAL A 320 6.41 -6.64 7.46
N THR A 321 5.93 -7.84 7.10
CA THR A 321 6.06 -9.05 7.92
C THR A 321 7.46 -9.67 7.95
N GLU A 322 8.28 -9.42 6.93
CA GLU A 322 9.64 -9.96 6.84
C GLU A 322 10.67 -8.83 6.84
N PRO A 323 11.10 -8.35 8.01
CA PRO A 323 12.24 -7.46 8.10
C PRO A 323 13.51 -8.08 7.52
N MET A 324 14.32 -7.25 6.86
CA MET A 324 15.60 -7.66 6.31
C MET A 324 16.65 -6.55 6.47
N LYS A 325 17.91 -6.93 6.28
CA LYS A 325 19.02 -6.00 6.13
C LYS A 325 19.38 -5.82 4.65
N GLN A 326 19.86 -4.64 4.31
CA GLN A 326 20.50 -4.31 3.04
C GLN A 326 21.79 -3.54 3.31
N PHE A 327 22.71 -3.51 2.35
CA PHE A 327 23.87 -2.64 2.37
C PHE A 327 23.72 -1.52 1.36
N ALA A 328 24.19 -0.32 1.68
CA ALA A 328 24.31 0.78 0.72
C ALA A 328 25.63 1.52 0.87
N PRO A 329 26.20 2.09 -0.22
CA PRO A 329 27.36 2.94 -0.13
C PRO A 329 27.06 4.17 0.73
N ARG A 330 27.94 4.48 1.69
CA ARG A 330 27.82 5.65 2.57
C ARG A 330 27.64 6.95 1.78
N SER A 331 28.27 7.06 0.62
CA SER A 331 28.19 8.21 -0.29
C SER A 331 26.81 8.42 -0.91
N ALA A 332 25.99 7.37 -1.01
CA ALA A 332 24.65 7.41 -1.61
C ALA A 332 23.52 7.60 -0.60
N ILE A 333 23.81 7.42 0.69
CA ILE A 333 22.82 7.57 1.76
C ILE A 333 22.44 9.04 1.94
N ARG A 334 21.14 9.32 2.00
CA ARG A 334 20.57 10.64 2.27
C ARG A 334 19.49 10.53 3.33
N GLY A 335 19.69 11.18 4.47
CA GLY A 335 18.73 11.17 5.59
C GLY A 335 17.59 12.14 5.35
N PHE A 336 16.35 11.67 5.43
CA PHE A 336 15.16 12.49 5.26
C PHE A 336 15.10 13.58 6.32
N ARG A 337 15.33 13.21 7.59
CA ARG A 337 15.41 14.17 8.69
C ARG A 337 16.54 15.17 8.48
N ASP A 338 17.73 14.71 8.10
CA ASP A 338 18.90 15.58 7.92
C ASP A 338 18.68 16.65 6.84
N ASP A 339 17.98 16.31 5.76
CA ASP A 339 17.73 17.24 4.65
C ASP A 339 16.63 18.27 4.98
N PHE A 340 15.64 17.91 5.81
CA PHE A 340 14.39 18.68 5.92
C PHE A 340 14.00 19.15 7.34
N SER A 341 14.59 18.64 8.42
CA SER A 341 14.18 19.04 9.79
C SER A 341 14.55 20.48 10.15
N GLY A 342 15.45 21.12 9.40
CA GLY A 342 15.84 22.51 9.61
C GLY A 342 14.82 23.55 9.13
N ARG A 343 13.80 23.13 8.38
CA ARG A 343 12.80 24.02 7.75
C ARG A 343 11.83 24.61 8.78
N LYS A 344 11.52 25.90 8.65
CA LYS A 344 10.76 26.70 9.63
C LYS A 344 9.43 27.23 9.12
N GLU A 345 9.18 27.06 7.83
CA GLU A 345 7.92 27.38 7.18
C GLU A 345 6.78 26.61 7.85
N GLU A 346 5.61 27.23 7.95
CA GLU A 346 4.45 26.65 8.65
C GLU A 346 4.00 25.35 7.99
N VAL A 347 4.01 25.27 6.65
CA VAL A 347 3.67 24.06 5.89
C VAL A 347 4.86 23.58 5.07
N LEU A 348 5.25 22.32 5.26
CA LEU A 348 6.10 21.59 4.30
C LEU A 348 5.24 20.71 3.43
N LEU A 349 5.33 20.87 2.12
CA LEU A 349 4.62 20.05 1.14
C LEU A 349 5.57 19.03 0.52
N LEU A 350 5.23 17.74 0.64
CA LEU A 350 5.80 16.69 -0.19
C LEU A 350 5.05 16.63 -1.52
N SER A 351 5.65 17.17 -2.58
CA SER A 351 4.98 17.22 -3.88
C SER A 351 5.09 15.91 -4.64
N GLY A 352 4.02 15.52 -5.32
CA GLY A 352 3.95 14.37 -6.22
C GLY A 352 3.66 13.02 -5.54
N PRO A 353 3.43 11.97 -6.35
CA PRO A 353 2.99 10.65 -5.89
C PRO A 353 4.09 9.88 -5.14
N LEU A 354 3.69 8.99 -4.23
CA LEU A 354 4.59 8.06 -3.52
C LEU A 354 3.93 6.70 -3.37
N HIS A 355 4.13 5.78 -4.32
CA HIS A 355 3.57 4.43 -4.18
C HIS A 355 4.34 3.37 -4.97
N HIS A 356 4.61 3.63 -6.24
CA HIS A 356 5.30 2.68 -7.12
C HIS A 356 6.78 2.53 -6.75
N HIS A 357 7.25 1.28 -6.68
CA HIS A 357 8.66 0.92 -6.46
C HIS A 357 9.34 1.53 -5.23
N ARG A 358 8.56 1.97 -4.23
CA ARG A 358 9.09 2.46 -2.95
C ARG A 358 9.07 1.39 -1.88
N LYS A 359 10.08 1.40 -1.01
CA LYS A 359 10.09 0.58 0.20
C LYS A 359 8.93 0.97 1.11
N PRO A 360 8.39 0.06 1.94
CA PRO A 360 7.47 0.46 3.01
C PRO A 360 8.08 1.58 3.85
N GLY A 361 7.27 2.58 4.21
CA GLY A 361 7.72 3.82 4.85
C GLY A 361 8.27 4.87 3.87
N GLY A 362 8.35 4.56 2.57
CA GLY A 362 8.91 5.44 1.54
C GLY A 362 10.44 5.59 1.60
N MET A 363 11.11 4.84 2.48
CA MET A 363 12.55 4.93 2.72
C MET A 363 13.08 3.66 3.40
N ARG A 364 14.39 3.59 3.62
CA ARG A 364 15.03 2.59 4.50
C ARG A 364 15.27 3.18 5.89
N PHE A 365 15.65 2.32 6.83
CA PHE A 365 15.96 2.72 8.20
C PHE A 365 17.43 2.45 8.48
N THR A 366 18.10 3.38 9.16
CA THR A 366 19.50 3.20 9.57
C THR A 366 19.67 2.33 10.80
N THR A 367 18.58 2.02 11.52
CA THR A 367 18.62 1.22 12.74
C THR A 367 17.40 0.31 12.86
N ARG A 368 17.56 -0.86 13.51
CA ARG A 368 16.44 -1.77 13.83
C ARG A 368 15.37 -1.11 14.71
N PRO A 369 15.69 -0.33 15.76
CA PRO A 369 14.67 0.40 16.52
C PRO A 369 13.78 1.32 15.67
N ALA A 370 14.35 2.05 14.71
CA ALA A 370 13.57 2.93 13.84
C ALA A 370 12.64 2.13 12.90
N LEU A 371 13.11 1.00 12.37
CA LEU A 371 12.26 0.07 11.60
C LEU A 371 11.12 -0.49 12.49
N ASN A 372 11.42 -0.86 13.73
CA ASN A 372 10.43 -1.39 14.68
C ASN A 372 9.37 -0.35 15.06
N GLU A 373 9.76 0.91 15.18
CA GLU A 373 8.83 2.01 15.40
C GLU A 373 7.87 2.19 14.21
N TYR A 374 8.36 2.07 12.98
CA TYR A 374 7.49 2.08 11.80
C TYR A 374 6.58 0.84 11.72
N LEU A 375 7.09 -0.34 12.09
CA LEU A 375 6.28 -1.55 12.24
C LEU A 375 5.12 -1.33 13.21
N HIS A 376 5.38 -0.68 14.35
CA HIS A 376 4.34 -0.38 15.32
C HIS A 376 3.23 0.50 14.71
N VAL A 377 3.58 1.51 13.92
CA VAL A 377 2.60 2.36 13.21
C VAL A 377 1.69 1.53 12.30
N VAL A 378 2.29 0.68 11.46
CA VAL A 378 1.57 -0.12 10.46
C VAL A 378 0.64 -1.16 11.11
N LEU A 379 1.08 -1.74 12.23
CA LEU A 379 0.38 -2.84 12.90
C LEU A 379 -0.63 -2.36 13.96
N HIS A 380 -0.36 -1.25 14.66
CA HIS A 380 -1.10 -0.84 15.85
C HIS A 380 -1.77 0.53 15.76
N ASP A 381 -1.17 1.51 15.08
CA ASP A 381 -1.67 2.89 15.09
C ASP A 381 -2.72 3.13 14.01
N ILE A 382 -2.56 2.52 12.83
CA ILE A 382 -3.58 2.57 11.78
C ILE A 382 -4.58 1.43 12.00
N ARG A 383 -5.68 1.75 12.67
CA ARG A 383 -6.75 0.79 12.98
C ARG A 383 -7.99 1.01 12.12
N HIS A 384 -8.64 -0.11 11.81
CA HIS A 384 -10.01 -0.10 11.35
C HIS A 384 -10.93 0.39 12.47
N ILE A 385 -12.07 0.98 12.09
CA ILE A 385 -13.14 1.33 13.02
C ILE A 385 -13.78 0.07 13.64
N ASP A 386 -14.33 0.19 14.85
CA ASP A 386 -14.81 -0.95 15.63
C ASP A 386 -15.96 -1.71 14.94
N ALA A 387 -16.78 -1.01 14.16
CA ALA A 387 -17.86 -1.62 13.39
C ALA A 387 -17.34 -2.61 12.33
N VAL A 388 -16.21 -2.27 11.68
CA VAL A 388 -15.55 -3.15 10.69
C VAL A 388 -15.00 -4.40 11.39
N LEU A 389 -14.39 -4.25 12.58
CA LEU A 389 -13.88 -5.39 13.37
C LEU A 389 -15.02 -6.31 13.81
N SER A 390 -16.10 -5.73 14.33
CA SER A 390 -17.27 -6.47 14.82
C SER A 390 -17.97 -7.25 13.71
N LEU A 391 -18.11 -6.64 12.53
CA LEU A 391 -18.68 -7.33 11.37
C LEU A 391 -17.78 -8.48 10.89
N ALA A 392 -16.46 -8.27 10.86
CA ALA A 392 -15.52 -9.32 10.50
C ALA A 392 -15.58 -10.50 11.48
N ASP A 393 -15.66 -10.25 12.79
CA ASP A 393 -15.78 -11.30 13.80
C ASP A 393 -17.08 -12.11 13.62
N LEU A 394 -18.19 -11.46 13.28
CA LEU A 394 -19.45 -12.14 12.95
C LEU A 394 -19.33 -13.04 11.71
N MET A 395 -18.68 -12.56 10.65
CA MET A 395 -18.44 -13.35 9.44
C MET A 395 -17.50 -14.53 9.71
N VAL A 396 -16.46 -14.34 10.51
CA VAL A 396 -15.55 -15.40 10.94
C VAL A 396 -16.29 -16.47 11.73
N GLN A 397 -17.21 -16.08 12.62
CA GLN A 397 -18.04 -17.04 13.35
C GLN A 397 -18.90 -17.89 12.40
N ARG A 398 -19.53 -17.27 11.40
CA ARG A 398 -20.32 -18.00 10.40
C ARG A 398 -19.47 -18.94 9.55
N LEU A 399 -18.24 -18.56 9.24
CA LEU A 399 -17.29 -19.46 8.56
C LEU A 399 -16.96 -20.68 9.41
N TYR A 400 -16.76 -20.51 10.73
CA TYR A 400 -16.63 -21.64 11.65
C TYR A 400 -17.89 -22.52 11.66
N ASP A 401 -19.08 -21.93 11.68
CA ASP A 401 -20.34 -22.68 11.67
C ASP A 401 -20.49 -23.51 10.38
N LEU A 402 -20.12 -22.95 9.22
CA LEU A 402 -20.15 -23.63 7.92
C LEU A 402 -19.26 -24.87 7.86
N VAL A 403 -18.13 -24.87 8.57
CA VAL A 403 -17.21 -26.02 8.66
C VAL A 403 -17.38 -26.81 9.96
N GLY A 404 -18.52 -26.66 10.65
CA GLY A 404 -18.82 -27.42 11.88
C GLY A 404 -17.79 -27.21 13.00
N GLY A 405 -17.29 -25.99 13.14
CA GLY A 405 -16.34 -25.57 14.18
C GLY A 405 -14.86 -25.84 13.88
N ARG A 406 -14.54 -26.53 12.78
CA ARG A 406 -13.17 -26.80 12.32
C ARG A 406 -12.44 -25.53 11.87
N LEU A 407 -11.14 -25.64 11.67
CA LEU A 407 -10.38 -24.64 10.95
C LEU A 407 -10.88 -24.52 9.50
N TRP A 408 -10.80 -23.32 8.93
CA TRP A 408 -11.16 -23.02 7.54
C TRP A 408 -10.03 -22.28 6.83
N MET A 409 -10.06 -22.25 5.50
CA MET A 409 -9.02 -21.66 4.68
C MET A 409 -9.59 -20.56 3.78
N ALA A 410 -8.73 -19.68 3.29
CA ALA A 410 -9.16 -18.58 2.45
C ALA A 410 -8.20 -18.21 1.34
N ALA A 411 -8.73 -17.51 0.34
CA ALA A 411 -7.97 -16.97 -0.76
C ALA A 411 -8.37 -15.52 -1.08
N HIS A 412 -7.40 -14.71 -1.50
CA HIS A 412 -7.65 -13.45 -2.17
C HIS A 412 -7.41 -13.59 -3.68
N MET A 413 -8.48 -13.46 -4.46
CA MET A 413 -8.46 -13.61 -5.92
C MET A 413 -8.63 -12.25 -6.59
N ARG A 414 -7.55 -11.70 -7.17
CA ARG A 414 -7.59 -10.45 -7.93
C ARG A 414 -7.88 -10.74 -9.40
N ARG A 415 -9.02 -10.30 -9.90
CA ARG A 415 -9.46 -10.47 -11.30
C ARG A 415 -9.82 -9.14 -11.95
N GLY A 416 -10.71 -8.35 -11.37
CA GLY A 416 -11.38 -7.17 -11.96
C GLY A 416 -10.56 -6.40 -13.02
N ASP A 417 -9.89 -5.32 -12.61
CA ASP A 417 -9.02 -4.54 -13.51
C ASP A 417 -7.75 -5.31 -13.94
N PHE A 418 -7.34 -6.33 -13.17
CA PHE A 418 -6.18 -7.17 -13.46
C PHE A 418 -6.34 -7.98 -14.75
N ILE A 419 -7.56 -8.33 -15.15
CA ILE A 419 -7.82 -8.94 -16.46
C ILE A 419 -7.45 -7.97 -17.57
N ARG A 420 -7.88 -6.70 -17.47
CA ARG A 420 -7.59 -5.66 -18.47
C ARG A 420 -6.09 -5.41 -18.61
N TYR A 421 -5.37 -5.40 -17.50
CA TYR A 421 -3.92 -5.18 -17.50
C TYR A 421 -3.09 -6.45 -17.72
N ASN A 422 -3.72 -7.61 -17.94
CA ASN A 422 -3.05 -8.91 -18.05
C ASN A 422 -2.13 -9.21 -16.85
N PHE A 423 -2.59 -8.81 -15.66
CA PHE A 423 -1.95 -9.07 -14.37
C PHE A 423 -2.63 -10.22 -13.62
N VAL A 424 -3.76 -10.72 -14.11
CA VAL A 424 -4.47 -11.85 -13.50
C VAL A 424 -3.61 -13.12 -13.54
N MET A 425 -3.59 -13.89 -12.45
CA MET A 425 -2.81 -15.13 -12.35
C MET A 425 -3.24 -16.19 -13.37
N GLU A 426 -4.54 -16.25 -13.66
CA GLU A 426 -5.12 -17.14 -14.66
C GLU A 426 -6.24 -16.42 -15.41
N ASN A 427 -6.13 -16.40 -16.75
CA ASN A 427 -7.05 -15.66 -17.62
C ASN A 427 -8.49 -16.19 -17.54
N THR A 428 -8.66 -17.51 -17.52
CA THR A 428 -9.99 -18.13 -17.44
C THR A 428 -10.41 -18.34 -15.99
N PRO A 429 -11.70 -18.11 -15.65
CA PRO A 429 -12.25 -18.42 -14.33
C PRO A 429 -11.94 -19.81 -13.80
N GLU A 430 -12.12 -20.85 -14.64
CA GLU A 430 -11.96 -22.26 -14.29
C GLU A 430 -10.54 -22.54 -13.81
N ARG A 431 -9.55 -22.12 -14.59
CA ARG A 431 -8.13 -22.26 -14.22
C ARG A 431 -7.78 -21.49 -12.94
N HIS A 432 -8.37 -20.31 -12.73
CA HIS A 432 -8.08 -19.51 -11.55
C HIS A 432 -8.61 -20.20 -10.28
N ILE A 433 -9.84 -20.72 -10.30
CA ILE A 433 -10.37 -21.44 -9.13
C ILE A 433 -9.64 -22.77 -8.91
N ASP A 434 -9.21 -23.47 -9.97
CA ASP A 434 -8.39 -24.67 -9.86
C ASP A 434 -7.03 -24.37 -9.21
N ARG A 435 -6.38 -23.27 -9.60
CA ARG A 435 -5.15 -22.77 -8.97
C ARG A 435 -5.38 -22.53 -7.47
N VAL A 436 -6.41 -21.77 -7.11
CA VAL A 436 -6.76 -21.53 -5.69
C VAL A 436 -6.92 -22.85 -4.95
N LYS A 437 -7.72 -23.79 -5.46
CA LYS A 437 -7.94 -25.08 -4.82
C LYS A 437 -6.67 -25.92 -4.69
N GLN A 438 -5.74 -25.82 -5.63
CA GLN A 438 -4.43 -26.47 -5.55
C GLN A 438 -3.62 -25.92 -4.36
N HIS A 439 -3.52 -24.60 -4.21
CA HIS A 439 -2.83 -23.98 -3.07
C HIS A 439 -3.51 -24.33 -1.74
N LEU A 440 -4.85 -24.25 -1.67
CA LEU A 440 -5.59 -24.63 -0.47
C LEU A 440 -5.45 -26.12 -0.12
N THR A 441 -5.33 -27.01 -1.12
CA THR A 441 -5.06 -28.43 -0.87
C THR A 441 -3.69 -28.64 -0.24
N ASN A 442 -2.67 -27.89 -0.67
CA ASN A 442 -1.35 -27.93 -0.04
C ASN A 442 -1.40 -27.34 1.38
N GLY A 443 -2.10 -26.23 1.56
CA GLY A 443 -2.32 -25.61 2.86
C GLY A 443 -3.02 -26.52 3.87
N ARG A 444 -4.03 -27.28 3.43
CA ARG A 444 -4.70 -28.28 4.28
C ARG A 444 -3.70 -29.34 4.77
N ARG A 445 -2.90 -29.92 3.88
CA ARG A 445 -1.87 -30.92 4.25
C ARG A 445 -0.85 -30.36 5.25
N LEU A 446 -0.48 -29.09 5.09
CA LEU A 446 0.38 -28.40 6.04
C LEU A 446 -0.31 -28.29 7.41
N ILE A 447 -1.56 -27.81 7.47
CA ILE A 447 -2.31 -27.69 8.74
C ILE A 447 -2.47 -29.06 9.41
N GLU A 448 -2.86 -30.10 8.67
CA GLU A 448 -2.97 -31.48 9.16
C GLU A 448 -1.64 -31.92 9.78
N SER A 449 -0.53 -31.71 9.07
CA SER A 449 0.82 -32.03 9.56
C SER A 449 1.19 -31.27 10.84
N LEU A 450 0.96 -29.95 10.88
CA LEU A 450 1.24 -29.14 12.07
C LEU A 450 0.42 -29.66 13.26
N HIS A 451 -0.87 -29.91 13.04
CA HIS A 451 -1.82 -30.36 14.04
C HIS A 451 -1.51 -31.75 14.59
N GLU A 452 -1.28 -32.74 13.73
CA GLU A 452 -0.99 -34.12 14.12
C GLU A 452 0.35 -34.27 14.83
N ARG A 453 1.37 -33.56 14.34
CA ARG A 453 2.74 -33.63 14.90
C ARG A 453 2.96 -32.68 16.07
N GLN A 454 2.01 -31.78 16.36
CA GLN A 454 2.13 -30.73 17.37
C GLN A 454 3.45 -29.97 17.22
N GLU A 455 3.74 -29.54 15.98
CA GLU A 455 5.00 -28.85 15.68
C GLU A 455 5.13 -27.53 16.45
N ALA A 456 6.36 -27.10 16.70
CA ALA A 456 6.56 -25.75 17.18
C ALA A 456 6.06 -24.76 16.12
N LEU A 457 5.20 -23.83 16.55
CA LEU A 457 4.73 -22.75 15.68
C LEU A 457 5.76 -21.63 15.65
N GLU A 458 5.98 -21.10 14.46
CA GLU A 458 6.88 -19.98 14.23
C GLU A 458 6.09 -18.67 14.25
N THR A 459 6.80 -17.56 14.44
CA THR A 459 6.24 -16.21 14.30
C THR A 459 7.16 -15.39 13.42
N TYR A 460 6.59 -14.39 12.74
CA TYR A 460 7.39 -13.39 12.03
C TYR A 460 8.27 -12.60 13.02
N ASP A 461 9.44 -12.15 12.58
CA ASP A 461 10.36 -11.32 13.39
C ASP A 461 9.85 -9.87 13.49
N MET A 462 8.77 -9.66 14.25
CA MET A 462 8.17 -8.34 14.47
C MET A 462 8.10 -8.01 15.97
N PRO A 463 8.26 -6.72 16.33
CA PRO A 463 8.04 -6.26 17.69
C PRO A 463 6.59 -6.52 18.11
N ASP A 464 6.37 -6.70 19.42
CA ASP A 464 5.04 -6.77 20.03
C ASP A 464 4.11 -7.88 19.50
N THR A 465 4.66 -8.88 18.81
CA THR A 465 3.91 -10.07 18.39
C THR A 465 3.39 -10.80 19.64
N LEU A 466 2.10 -11.16 19.67
CA LEU A 466 1.42 -11.79 20.82
C LEU A 466 1.91 -13.21 21.19
N GLY A 467 3.05 -13.64 20.63
CA GLY A 467 3.49 -15.02 20.60
C GLY A 467 2.73 -15.84 19.54
N PRO A 468 3.06 -17.13 19.38
CA PRO A 468 2.42 -17.97 18.36
C PRO A 468 0.90 -18.14 18.58
N ASP A 469 0.12 -18.05 17.50
CA ASP A 469 -1.33 -18.32 17.51
C ASP A 469 -1.58 -19.84 17.59
N TYR A 470 -1.75 -20.35 18.81
CA TYR A 470 -2.08 -21.75 19.07
C TYR A 470 -3.51 -22.15 18.66
N GLY A 471 -4.28 -21.24 18.05
CA GLY A 471 -5.62 -21.53 17.54
C GLY A 471 -5.68 -22.75 16.63
N ILE A 472 -4.60 -23.01 15.87
CA ILE A 472 -4.45 -24.18 14.97
C ILE A 472 -4.53 -25.53 15.71
N TYR A 473 -4.28 -25.58 17.03
CA TYR A 473 -4.39 -26.81 17.84
C TYR A 473 -5.71 -26.94 18.59
N THR A 474 -6.47 -25.85 18.70
CA THR A 474 -7.73 -25.84 19.47
C THR A 474 -8.94 -26.31 18.67
N ARG A 475 -8.80 -26.41 17.34
CA ARG A 475 -9.88 -26.80 16.42
C ARG A 475 -9.36 -27.90 15.49
N GLY A 476 -10.26 -28.77 15.05
CA GLY A 476 -9.92 -29.82 14.07
C GLY A 476 -9.46 -29.21 12.74
N PRO A 477 -8.53 -29.87 12.02
CA PRO A 477 -8.04 -29.39 10.73
C PRO A 477 -9.17 -29.33 9.68
N PRO A 478 -9.03 -28.49 8.62
CA PRO A 478 -10.02 -28.43 7.54
C PRO A 478 -10.13 -29.78 6.83
N LEU A 479 -11.32 -30.17 6.36
CA LEU A 479 -11.52 -31.41 5.59
C LEU A 479 -11.45 -31.17 4.07
N ALA A 480 -11.31 -32.27 3.32
CA ALA A 480 -11.49 -32.23 1.88
C ALA A 480 -12.95 -31.91 1.53
N GLY A 481 -13.16 -30.89 0.70
CA GLY A 481 -14.49 -30.42 0.30
C GLY A 481 -15.15 -29.46 1.29
N ASP A 482 -14.48 -29.08 2.38
CA ASP A 482 -14.95 -27.99 3.23
C ASP A 482 -15.05 -26.68 2.43
N TRP A 483 -16.02 -25.85 2.80
CA TRP A 483 -16.17 -24.50 2.28
C TRP A 483 -14.91 -23.67 2.58
N PHE A 484 -14.53 -22.80 1.64
CA PHE A 484 -13.41 -21.86 1.81
C PHE A 484 -13.83 -20.45 1.44
N TYR A 485 -13.29 -19.47 2.14
CA TYR A 485 -13.62 -18.06 1.89
C TYR A 485 -12.82 -17.50 0.72
N VAL A 486 -13.45 -16.73 -0.15
CA VAL A 486 -12.77 -16.00 -1.24
C VAL A 486 -13.14 -14.52 -1.17
N ALA A 487 -12.12 -13.67 -1.07
CA ALA A 487 -12.26 -12.24 -1.34
C ALA A 487 -11.87 -11.97 -2.81
N THR A 488 -12.71 -11.27 -3.55
CA THR A 488 -12.44 -10.97 -4.97
C THR A 488 -13.10 -9.68 -5.45
N ASP A 489 -12.47 -9.04 -6.42
CA ASP A 489 -13.03 -7.93 -7.19
C ASP A 489 -13.75 -8.39 -8.48
N GLU A 490 -13.92 -9.71 -8.68
CA GLU A 490 -14.78 -10.26 -9.74
C GLU A 490 -16.26 -9.94 -9.48
N ARG A 491 -17.00 -9.55 -10.52
CA ARG A 491 -18.41 -9.13 -10.43
C ARG A 491 -19.31 -9.85 -11.41
N ASN A 492 -18.76 -10.65 -12.33
CA ASN A 492 -19.57 -11.45 -13.23
C ASN A 492 -20.32 -12.54 -12.46
N ALA A 493 -21.65 -12.47 -12.42
CA ALA A 493 -22.49 -13.41 -11.66
C ALA A 493 -22.31 -14.88 -12.08
N THR A 494 -22.08 -15.15 -13.37
CA THR A 494 -21.82 -16.51 -13.88
C THR A 494 -20.49 -17.04 -13.35
N VAL A 495 -19.45 -16.20 -13.33
CA VAL A 495 -18.14 -16.56 -12.77
C VAL A 495 -18.23 -16.80 -11.27
N LEU A 496 -18.90 -15.92 -10.53
CA LEU A 496 -19.09 -16.09 -9.09
C LEU A 496 -19.89 -17.36 -8.78
N GLN A 497 -20.91 -17.69 -9.59
CA GLN A 497 -21.66 -18.94 -9.45
C GLN A 497 -20.81 -20.18 -9.73
N LEU A 498 -19.92 -20.12 -10.72
CA LEU A 498 -18.92 -21.17 -10.96
C LEU A 498 -18.06 -21.36 -9.70
N PHE A 499 -17.55 -20.29 -9.10
CA PHE A 499 -16.73 -20.39 -7.88
C PHE A 499 -17.52 -20.97 -6.70
N ARG A 500 -18.77 -20.54 -6.49
CA ARG A 500 -19.66 -21.14 -5.48
C ARG A 500 -19.86 -22.63 -5.69
N SER A 501 -20.05 -23.06 -6.94
CA SER A 501 -20.19 -24.49 -7.27
C SER A 501 -18.94 -25.32 -6.95
N GLN A 502 -17.79 -24.66 -6.74
CA GLN A 502 -16.52 -25.27 -6.38
C GLN A 502 -16.20 -25.20 -4.87
N GLY A 503 -17.13 -24.70 -4.05
CA GLY A 503 -16.98 -24.59 -2.59
C GLY A 503 -16.51 -23.22 -2.07
N ALA A 504 -16.42 -22.21 -2.96
CA ALA A 504 -16.09 -20.85 -2.53
C ALA A 504 -17.28 -20.18 -1.83
N VAL A 505 -16.99 -19.44 -0.77
CA VAL A 505 -17.93 -18.60 -0.01
C VAL A 505 -17.46 -17.15 -0.07
N PHE A 506 -18.36 -16.24 -0.40
CA PHE A 506 -18.11 -14.81 -0.49
C PHE A 506 -18.75 -14.06 0.69
N MET A 507 -18.39 -12.78 0.85
CA MET A 507 -19.04 -11.93 1.84
C MET A 507 -20.56 -11.89 1.68
N ASP A 508 -21.08 -11.84 0.44
CA ASP A 508 -22.53 -11.80 0.19
C ASP A 508 -23.25 -13.10 0.59
N ASP A 509 -22.54 -14.21 0.71
CA ASP A 509 -23.11 -15.47 1.19
C ASP A 509 -23.18 -15.49 2.72
N LEU A 510 -22.37 -14.66 3.39
CA LEU A 510 -22.29 -14.56 4.85
C LEU A 510 -23.11 -13.39 5.40
N LEU A 511 -23.24 -12.30 4.65
CA LEU A 511 -23.86 -11.06 5.11
C LEU A 511 -25.38 -11.13 5.00
N THR A 512 -26.07 -10.97 6.12
CA THR A 512 -27.54 -11.03 6.18
C THR A 512 -28.16 -9.63 6.21
N ILE A 513 -29.45 -9.55 5.89
CA ILE A 513 -30.23 -8.31 6.06
C ILE A 513 -30.25 -7.86 7.52
N ALA A 514 -30.24 -8.78 8.48
CA ALA A 514 -30.23 -8.45 9.90
C ALA A 514 -28.93 -7.72 10.29
N ASP A 515 -27.78 -8.16 9.76
CA ASP A 515 -26.50 -7.50 10.04
C ASP A 515 -26.50 -6.07 9.51
N ARG A 516 -26.97 -5.89 8.28
CA ARG A 516 -27.10 -4.55 7.68
C ARG A 516 -28.00 -3.63 8.51
N ARG A 517 -29.05 -4.16 9.14
CA ARG A 517 -29.97 -3.37 9.98
C ARG A 517 -29.43 -3.07 11.37
N ASN A 518 -28.54 -3.90 11.89
CA ASN A 518 -27.99 -3.76 13.24
C ASN A 518 -26.74 -2.87 13.29
N LEU A 519 -26.16 -2.58 12.14
CA LEU A 519 -25.06 -1.62 12.02
C LEU A 519 -25.59 -0.19 12.08
N ASP A 520 -24.72 0.73 12.49
CA ASP A 520 -24.94 2.16 12.30
C ASP A 520 -25.27 2.45 10.82
N SER A 521 -26.15 3.42 10.58
CA SER A 521 -26.64 3.72 9.24
C SER A 521 -25.53 4.05 8.24
N GLU A 522 -24.49 4.79 8.66
CA GLU A 522 -23.39 5.16 7.77
C GLU A 522 -22.58 3.91 7.39
N ILE A 523 -22.34 3.03 8.36
CA ILE A 523 -21.63 1.77 8.14
C ILE A 523 -22.44 0.82 7.25
N SER A 524 -23.74 0.73 7.47
CA SER A 524 -24.64 -0.08 6.66
C SER A 524 -24.63 0.35 5.19
N LEU A 525 -24.64 1.66 4.94
CA LEU A 525 -24.50 2.24 3.60
C LEU A 525 -23.11 1.99 3.02
N ALA A 526 -22.04 2.15 3.83
CA ALA A 526 -20.67 1.93 3.37
C ALA A 526 -20.41 0.49 2.88
N LEU A 527 -21.17 -0.50 3.35
CA LEU A 527 -21.11 -1.88 2.83
C LEU A 527 -21.58 -2.04 1.39
N MET A 528 -22.17 -1.02 0.77
CA MET A 528 -22.43 -1.00 -0.67
C MET A 528 -21.15 -0.77 -1.49
N ILE A 529 -20.07 -0.33 -0.84
CA ILE A 529 -18.88 0.18 -1.50
C ILE A 529 -17.71 -0.81 -1.37
N THR A 530 -17.08 -1.15 -2.49
CA THR A 530 -16.13 -2.26 -2.58
C THR A 530 -14.87 -2.05 -1.74
N ASP A 531 -14.31 -0.83 -1.73
CA ASP A 531 -13.09 -0.55 -0.97
C ASP A 531 -13.35 -0.61 0.56
N PHE A 532 -14.56 -0.25 1.02
CA PHE A 532 -14.96 -0.41 2.42
C PHE A 532 -15.16 -1.89 2.78
N ARG A 533 -15.84 -2.68 1.93
CA ARG A 533 -15.94 -4.13 2.09
C ARG A 533 -14.56 -4.78 2.20
N GLY A 534 -13.60 -4.30 1.39
CA GLY A 534 -12.21 -4.75 1.40
C GLY A 534 -11.50 -4.58 2.76
N LEU A 535 -11.97 -3.70 3.65
CA LEU A 535 -11.48 -3.61 5.04
C LEU A 535 -11.89 -4.83 5.86
N VAL A 536 -13.18 -5.19 5.78
CA VAL A 536 -13.76 -6.33 6.47
C VAL A 536 -13.13 -7.62 5.94
N GLU A 537 -13.00 -7.73 4.60
CA GLU A 537 -12.40 -8.92 3.97
C GLU A 537 -10.96 -9.15 4.40
N GLN A 538 -10.14 -8.10 4.53
CA GLN A 538 -8.76 -8.27 5.00
C GLN A 538 -8.70 -8.89 6.41
N ILE A 539 -9.59 -8.46 7.31
CA ILE A 539 -9.67 -9.02 8.65
C ILE A 539 -10.15 -10.47 8.60
N VAL A 540 -11.20 -10.76 7.82
CA VAL A 540 -11.71 -12.13 7.65
C VAL A 540 -10.60 -13.03 7.11
N LEU A 541 -9.96 -12.67 6.00
CA LEU A 541 -8.84 -13.42 5.41
C LEU A 541 -7.69 -13.66 6.42
N SER A 542 -7.38 -12.66 7.26
CA SER A 542 -6.34 -12.81 8.28
C SER A 542 -6.66 -13.87 9.35
N ARG A 543 -7.93 -14.29 9.46
CA ARG A 543 -8.41 -15.29 10.43
C ARG A 543 -8.49 -16.71 9.90
N ALA A 544 -8.27 -16.91 8.62
CA ALA A 544 -8.16 -18.25 8.05
C ALA A 544 -6.96 -19.01 8.63
N ALA A 545 -7.08 -20.33 8.81
CA ALA A 545 -5.98 -21.17 9.24
C ALA A 545 -4.85 -21.24 8.18
N TYR A 546 -5.23 -21.17 6.91
CA TYR A 546 -4.31 -21.02 5.78
C TYR A 546 -4.86 -19.97 4.81
N PHE A 547 -3.97 -19.13 4.30
CA PHE A 547 -4.30 -18.05 3.38
C PHE A 547 -3.43 -18.13 2.11
N TYR A 548 -4.09 -17.98 0.96
CA TYR A 548 -3.47 -17.85 -0.35
C TYR A 548 -3.78 -16.48 -0.97
N GLY A 549 -2.80 -15.81 -1.59
CA GLY A 549 -3.04 -14.53 -2.26
C GLY A 549 -2.06 -14.21 -3.38
N HIS A 550 -2.38 -13.17 -4.15
CA HIS A 550 -1.55 -12.71 -5.26
C HIS A 550 -0.54 -11.61 -4.84
N MET A 551 0.76 -11.81 -5.11
CA MET A 551 1.87 -10.93 -4.75
C MET A 551 1.74 -9.47 -5.19
N MET A 552 1.03 -9.21 -6.30
CA MET A 552 0.88 -7.85 -6.84
C MET A 552 -0.26 -7.06 -6.18
N SER A 553 -1.05 -7.69 -5.31
CA SER A 553 -2.17 -7.04 -4.64
C SER A 553 -1.75 -6.42 -3.31
N SER A 554 -1.98 -5.12 -3.15
CA SER A 554 -1.85 -4.44 -1.85
C SER A 554 -2.84 -4.94 -0.79
N VAL A 555 -3.97 -5.55 -1.20
CA VAL A 555 -4.87 -6.22 -0.24
C VAL A 555 -4.13 -7.35 0.49
N VAL A 556 -3.29 -8.09 -0.24
CA VAL A 556 -2.55 -9.25 0.31
C VAL A 556 -1.54 -8.80 1.35
N GLY A 557 -0.84 -7.69 1.14
CA GLY A 557 0.07 -7.17 2.17
C GLY A 557 -0.65 -6.75 3.46
N GLY A 558 -1.85 -6.15 3.34
CA GLY A 558 -2.69 -5.88 4.51
C GLY A 558 -3.10 -7.15 5.27
N VAL A 559 -3.46 -8.22 4.56
CA VAL A 559 -3.73 -9.54 5.18
C VAL A 559 -2.50 -10.10 5.87
N MET A 560 -1.33 -10.08 5.21
CA MET A 560 -0.07 -10.56 5.78
C MET A 560 0.26 -9.82 7.08
N ASN A 561 0.15 -8.48 7.08
CA ASN A 561 0.39 -7.66 8.27
C ASN A 561 -0.54 -8.05 9.43
N LEU A 562 -1.84 -8.26 9.17
CA LEU A 562 -2.81 -8.69 10.19
C LEU A 562 -2.55 -10.10 10.71
N ARG A 563 -2.17 -11.04 9.84
CA ARG A 563 -1.75 -12.41 10.23
C ARG A 563 -0.50 -12.36 11.09
N GLY A 564 0.47 -11.54 10.67
CA GLY A 564 1.70 -11.31 11.38
C GLY A 564 1.48 -10.78 12.79
N LYS A 565 0.70 -9.70 12.93
CA LYS A 565 0.35 -9.10 14.23
C LYS A 565 -0.23 -10.12 15.22
N ARG A 566 -0.97 -11.10 14.70
CA ARG A 566 -1.60 -12.15 15.50
C ARG A 566 -0.69 -13.30 15.89
N GLY A 567 0.54 -13.33 15.38
CA GLY A 567 1.46 -14.44 15.59
C GLY A 567 1.07 -15.71 14.83
N VAL A 568 0.35 -15.57 13.71
CA VAL A 568 0.04 -16.71 12.85
C VAL A 568 1.32 -17.22 12.21
N ASP A 569 1.47 -18.56 12.17
CA ASP A 569 2.65 -19.22 11.62
C ASP A 569 2.89 -18.82 10.15
N PRO A 570 4.08 -18.27 9.80
CA PRO A 570 4.37 -17.81 8.44
C PRO A 570 4.16 -18.88 7.37
N ARG A 571 4.39 -20.16 7.67
CA ARG A 571 4.23 -21.27 6.73
C ARG A 571 2.79 -21.41 6.22
N THR A 572 1.82 -20.88 6.97
CA THR A 572 0.40 -20.91 6.60
C THR A 572 -0.06 -19.74 5.71
N THR A 573 0.89 -18.94 5.23
CA THR A 573 0.65 -17.80 4.34
C THR A 573 1.38 -18.04 3.03
N ASP A 574 0.63 -18.28 1.95
CA ASP A 574 1.19 -18.50 0.62
C ASP A 574 0.81 -17.36 -0.31
N VAL A 575 1.81 -16.81 -1.00
CA VAL A 575 1.63 -15.67 -1.89
C VAL A 575 2.45 -15.91 -3.14
N ASP A 576 1.87 -15.66 -4.32
CA ASP A 576 2.49 -15.97 -5.61
C ASP A 576 2.37 -14.89 -6.70
#